data_AF-A0AA37M8M2-F1
#
_entry.id   AF-A0AA37M8M2-F1
#
_cell.length_a   1.000
_cell.length_b   1.000
_cell.length_c   1.000
_cell.angle_alpha   90.00
_cell.angle_beta   90.00
_cell.angle_gamma   90.00
#
_symmetry.space_group_name_H-M   'P 1'
#
loop_
_entity.id
_entity.type
_entity.pdbx_description
1 polymer ?
#
loop_
_entity_poly.entity_id
_entity_poly.type
_entity_poly.pdbx_seq_one_letter_code
_entity_poly.pdbx_strand_id
1 'polypeptide(L)' 'MVSGVLDRLVPPWVAYDYARALKGKSTTEPRLVSVPEAGHFDLVTPSAPAWKQARSFIEEALEVR' A
#
# COMPACT_ATOMS: atom_id res chain seq x y z
N MET A 1 2.74 1.15 -3.37
CA MET A 1 2.38 1.58 -2.02
C MET A 1 0.95 1.17 -1.74
N VAL A 2 0.72 0.52 -0.60
CA VAL A 2 -0.60 0.08 -0.16
C VAL A 2 -0.91 0.82 1.13
N SER A 3 -2.07 1.47 1.22
CA SER A 3 -2.49 2.29 2.36
C SER A 3 -3.90 1.93 2.78
N GLY A 4 -4.14 1.85 4.08
CA GLY A 4 -5.49 1.74 4.64
C GLY A 4 -6.16 3.10 4.68
N VAL A 5 -7.40 3.21 4.19
CA VAL A 5 -8.13 4.48 4.20
C VAL A 5 -8.44 4.96 5.61
N LEU A 6 -8.56 4.04 6.57
CA LEU A 6 -8.82 4.33 7.98
C LEU A 6 -7.54 4.43 8.82
N ASP A 7 -6.35 4.37 8.20
CA ASP A 7 -5.07 4.52 8.90
C ASP A 7 -4.90 5.96 9.44
N ARG A 8 -4.83 6.09 10.76
CA ARG A 8 -4.63 7.37 11.46
C ARG A 8 -3.16 7.66 11.80
N LEU A 9 -2.28 6.67 11.68
CA LEU A 9 -0.84 6.80 11.94
C LEU A 9 -0.08 7.16 10.67
N VAL A 10 -0.39 6.49 9.56
CA VAL A 10 0.19 6.75 8.24
C VAL A 10 -0.93 6.86 7.20
N PRO A 11 -1.58 8.03 7.09
CA PRO A 11 -2.77 8.16 6.26
C PRO A 11 -2.47 8.10 4.75
N PRO A 12 -3.47 7.84 3.88
CA PRO A 12 -3.25 7.61 2.45
C PRO A 12 -2.52 8.73 1.69
N TRP A 13 -2.65 9.98 2.14
CA TRP A 13 -1.97 11.11 1.48
C TRP A 13 -0.45 11.03 1.54
N VAL A 14 0.14 10.30 2.50
CA VAL A 14 1.59 10.08 2.54
C VAL A 14 2.05 9.34 1.28
N ALA A 15 1.27 8.37 0.80
CA ALA A 15 1.57 7.66 -0.45
C ALA A 15 1.40 8.57 -1.67
N TYR A 16 0.37 9.43 -1.68
CA TYR A 16 0.17 10.41 -2.74
C TYR A 16 1.31 11.44 -2.81
N ASP A 17 1.76 11.93 -1.67
CA ASP A 17 2.87 12.87 -1.56
C ASP A 17 4.19 12.25 -2.02
N TYR A 18 4.42 10.98 -1.66
CA TYR A 18 5.59 10.23 -2.13
C TYR A 18 5.58 10.06 -3.66
N ALA A 19 4.45 9.61 -4.23
CA ALA A 19 4.32 9.46 -5.68
C ALA A 19 4.50 10.80 -6.41
N ARG A 20 3.94 11.90 -5.87
CA ARG A 20 4.12 13.25 -6.40
C ARG A 20 5.59 13.68 -6.36
N ALA A 21 6.30 13.38 -5.27
CA ALA A 21 7.71 13.75 -5.11
C ALA A 21 8.64 13.01 -6.08
N LEU A 22 8.27 11.79 -6.49
CA LEU A 22 9.01 10.97 -7.46
C LEU A 22 8.72 11.31 -8.93
N LYS A 23 7.61 12.01 -9.22
CA LYS A 23 7.22 12.35 -10.58
C LYS A 23 8.35 13.11 -11.30
N GLY A 24 8.82 12.56 -12.42
CA GLY A 24 9.92 13.12 -13.21
C GLY A 24 11.33 12.95 -12.62
N LYS A 25 11.48 12.24 -11.49
CA LYS A 25 12.78 11.94 -10.85
C LYS A 25 13.14 10.46 -10.84
N SER A 26 12.15 9.60 -11.11
CA SER A 26 12.29 8.15 -11.12
C SER A 26 11.75 7.60 -12.44
N THR A 27 12.40 6.56 -12.97
CA THR A 27 11.89 5.76 -14.09
C THR A 27 10.78 4.80 -13.66
N THR A 28 10.67 4.54 -12.36
CA THR A 28 9.64 3.68 -11.77
C THR A 28 8.60 4.52 -11.06
N GLU A 29 7.36 4.48 -11.54
CA GLU A 29 6.22 5.10 -10.87
C GLU A 29 5.62 4.12 -9.85
N PRO A 30 5.45 4.53 -8.57
CA PRO A 30 4.84 3.67 -7.58
C PRO A 30 3.34 3.51 -7.86
N ARG A 31 2.87 2.25 -7.96
CA ARG A 31 1.42 1.96 -7.94
C ARG A 31 0.83 2.34 -6.59
N LEU A 32 -0.26 3.10 -6.59
CA LEU A 32 -0.97 3.53 -5.39
C LEU A 32 -2.22 2.68 -5.19
N VAL A 33 -2.36 2.06 -4.02
CA VAL A 33 -3.52 1.23 -3.67
C VAL A 33 -4.09 1.68 -2.34
N SER A 34 -5.38 2.01 -2.33
CA SER A 34 -6.13 2.34 -1.12
C SER A 34 -7.07 1.19 -0.77
N VAL A 35 -7.02 0.72 0.49
CA VAL A 35 -7.89 -0.34 1.01
C VAL A 35 -8.96 0.31 1.90
N PRO A 36 -10.25 0.37 1.47
CA PRO A 36 -11.27 1.22 2.09
C PRO A 36 -11.50 0.99 3.59
N GLU A 37 -11.55 -0.26 4.05
CA GLU A 37 -11.89 -0.59 5.44
C GLU A 37 -10.68 -0.91 6.32
N ALA A 38 -9.46 -0.65 5.84
CA ALA A 38 -8.24 -1.02 6.56
C ALA A 38 -7.70 0.16 7.38
N GLY A 39 -7.35 -0.11 8.64
CA GLY A 39 -6.48 0.71 9.48
C GLY A 39 -5.01 0.30 9.37
N HIS A 40 -4.18 0.89 10.24
CA HIS A 40 -2.72 0.72 10.20
C HIS A 40 -2.27 -0.74 10.29
N PHE A 41 -2.80 -1.47 11.27
CA PHE A 41 -2.36 -2.84 11.55
C PHE A 41 -3.03 -3.89 10.65
N ASP A 42 -4.11 -3.55 9.95
CA ASP A 42 -4.81 -4.50 9.07
C ASP A 42 -3.95 -4.90 7.86
N LEU A 43 -2.99 -4.06 7.47
CA LEU A 43 -2.04 -4.32 6.39
C LEU A 43 -0.85 -5.21 6.79
N VAL A 44 -0.75 -5.62 8.06
CA VAL A 44 0.36 -6.45 8.57
C VAL A 44 -0.11 -7.60 9.47
N THR A 45 -1.38 -7.61 9.89
CA THR A 45 -1.95 -8.64 10.75
C THR A 45 -2.39 -9.85 9.93
N PRO A 46 -1.82 -11.05 10.11
CA PRO A 46 -2.07 -12.19 9.21
C PRO A 46 -3.54 -12.61 9.04
N SER A 47 -4.35 -12.43 10.08
CA SER A 47 -5.78 -12.77 10.07
C SER A 47 -6.67 -11.69 9.46
N ALA A 48 -6.15 -10.49 9.21
CA ALA A 48 -6.93 -9.39 8.66
C ALA A 48 -7.20 -9.60 7.16
N PRO A 49 -8.42 -9.30 6.66
CA PRO A 49 -8.71 -9.40 5.23
C PRO A 49 -7.78 -8.55 4.34
N ALA A 50 -7.40 -7.36 4.81
CA ALA A 50 -6.51 -6.46 4.09
C ALA A 50 -5.08 -7.03 3.94
N TRP A 51 -4.61 -7.83 4.90
CA TRP A 51 -3.32 -8.51 4.79
C TRP A 51 -3.28 -9.49 3.61
N LYS A 52 -4.36 -10.25 3.38
CA LYS A 52 -4.43 -11.18 2.25
C LYS A 52 -4.21 -10.44 0.91
N GLN A 53 -4.79 -9.26 0.78
CA GLN A 53 -4.62 -8.41 -0.40
C GLN A 53 -3.22 -7.78 -0.48
N ALA A 54 -2.67 -7.28 0.64
CA ALA A 54 -1.32 -6.74 0.66
C ALA A 54 -0.27 -7.80 0.30
N ARG A 55 -0.41 -9.01 0.87
CA ARG A 55 0.43 -10.16 0.59
C ARG A 55 0.38 -10.57 -0.88
N SER A 56 -0.80 -10.62 -1.51
CA SER A 56 -0.87 -10.99 -2.93
C SER A 56 -0.11 -10.01 -3.84
N PHE A 57 -0.06 -8.72 -3.49
CA PHE A 57 0.75 -7.75 -4.23
C PHE A 57 2.25 -7.92 -4.01
N ILE A 58 2.67 -8.40 -2.83
CA ILE A 58 4.07 -8.72 -2.55
C ILE A 58 4.49 -9.96 -3.34
N GLU A 59 3.66 -11.01 -3.32
CA GLU A 59 3.85 -12.24 -4.09
C GLU A 59 3.93 -11.95 -5.60
N GLU A 60 3.02 -11.12 -6.12
CA GLU A 60 3.06 -10.64 -7.51
C GLU A 60 4.37 -9.91 -7.84
N ALA A 61 4.81 -9.00 -6.97
CA ALA A 61 6.04 -8.23 -7.17
C ALA A 61 7.33 -9.07 -7.06
N LEU A 62 7.28 -10.19 -6.34
CA LEU A 62 8.38 -11.13 -6.20
C LEU A 62 8.34 -12.28 -7.23
N GLU A 63 7.29 -12.34 -8.05
CA GLU A 63 7.06 -13.42 -9.02
C GLU A 63 6.94 -14.81 -8.37
N VAL A 64 6.52 -14.86 -7.10
CA VAL A 64 6.30 -16.12 -6.36
C VAL A 64 4.79 -16.35 -6.24
N ARG A 65 4.30 -17.45 -6.81
CA ARG A 65 2.88 -17.87 -6.70
C ARG A 65 2.70 -18.98 -5.69
#